data_AF-A0A9D0VFH4-F1
#
_entry.id   AF-A0A9D0VFH4-F1
#
_cell.length_a   1.000
_cell.length_b   1.000
_cell.length_c   1.000
_cell.angle_alpha   90.00
_cell.angle_beta   90.00
_cell.angle_gamma   90.00
#
_symmetry.space_group_name_H-M   'P 1'
#
loop_
_entity.id
_entity.type
_entity.pdbx_description
1 polymer ?
#
loop_
_entity_poly.entity_id
_entity_poly.type
_entity_poly.pdbx_seq_one_letter_code
_entity_poly.pdbx_strand_id
1 'polypeptide(L)'
;MVGDLDGDGWLELWMTEESGLISFTSGPSGLIQSEAPSGDLTLGSGGVTADYDGDGDLDVYLARWVGWPGPEEPGYGANRLLRNDGDGTFTDVTELA
;
A
#
# COMPACT_ATOMS: atom_id res chain seq x y z
N MET A 1 5.40 -1.91 6.36
CA MET A 1 4.13 -2.41 6.92
C MET A 1 4.12 -3.93 6.85
N VAL A 2 3.43 -4.59 7.77
CA VAL A 2 3.33 -6.06 7.83
C VAL A 2 1.88 -6.44 8.12
N GLY A 3 1.35 -7.44 7.43
CA GLY A 3 -0.03 -7.92 7.58
C GLY A 3 -0.34 -9.05 6.61
N ASP A 4 -1.42 -9.79 6.85
CA ASP A 4 -1.98 -10.75 5.90
C ASP A 4 -2.79 -9.95 4.86
N LEU A 5 -2.19 -9.70 3.70
CA LEU A 5 -2.71 -8.75 2.71
C LEU A 5 -3.38 -9.44 1.52
N ASP A 6 -3.12 -10.73 1.31
CA ASP A 6 -3.80 -11.54 0.28
C ASP A 6 -4.79 -12.56 0.87
N GLY A 7 -4.92 -12.62 2.20
CA GLY A 7 -5.89 -13.45 2.91
C GLY A 7 -5.50 -14.93 2.96
N ASP A 8 -4.24 -15.27 2.68
CA ASP A 8 -3.77 -16.66 2.66
C ASP A 8 -3.34 -17.19 4.03
N GLY A 9 -3.37 -16.33 5.06
CA GLY A 9 -3.02 -16.63 6.44
C GLY A 9 -1.53 -16.50 6.77
N TRP A 10 -0.70 -16.11 5.79
CA TRP A 10 0.69 -15.75 5.99
C TRP A 10 0.84 -14.23 6.12
N LEU A 11 2.02 -13.76 6.56
CA LEU A 11 2.25 -12.32 6.75
C LEU A 11 3.11 -11.76 5.62
N GLU A 12 2.60 -10.75 4.94
CA GLU A 12 3.31 -10.05 3.88
C GLU A 12 4.09 -8.89 4.50
N LEU A 13 5.24 -8.57 3.91
CA LEU A 13 6.02 -7.38 4.23
C LEU A 13 5.99 -6.45 3.04
N TRP A 14 5.43 -5.27 3.21
CA TRP A 14 5.46 -4.21 2.22
C TRP A 14 6.35 -3.07 2.69
N MET A 15 7.25 -2.62 1.83
CA MET A 15 8.17 -1.52 2.11
C MET A 15 7.97 -0.41 1.08
N THR A 16 7.91 0.82 1.57
CA THR A 16 7.84 2.00 0.72
C THR A 16 9.23 2.34 0.19
N GLU A 17 9.31 2.62 -1.09
CA GLU A 17 10.48 3.10 -1.81
C GLU A 17 10.08 4.34 -2.63
N GLU A 18 11.04 5.15 -3.03
CA GLU A 18 10.75 6.40 -3.75
C GLU A 18 10.03 6.14 -5.08
N SER A 19 10.31 5.01 -5.72
CA SER A 19 9.71 4.60 -7.00
C SER A 19 8.45 3.76 -6.83
N GLY A 20 8.02 3.44 -5.60
CA GLY A 20 6.81 2.64 -5.38
C GLY A 20 6.80 1.81 -4.11
N LEU A 21 5.90 0.83 -4.06
CA LEU A 21 5.90 -0.20 -3.03
C LEU A 21 6.75 -1.40 -3.50
N ILE A 22 7.48 -2.01 -2.58
CA ILE A 22 8.10 -3.32 -2.75
C ILE A 22 7.34 -4.30 -1.85
N SER A 23 6.82 -5.36 -2.45
CA SER A 23 6.10 -6.41 -1.74
C SER A 23 7.00 -7.64 -1.52
N PHE A 24 6.81 -8.29 -0.37
CA PHE A 24 7.32 -9.61 -0.08
C PHE A 24 6.18 -10.45 0.46
N THR A 25 5.93 -11.59 -0.17
CA THR A 25 4.96 -12.57 0.30
C THR A 25 5.69 -13.61 1.15
N SER A 26 5.11 -13.97 2.29
CA SER A 26 5.66 -15.05 3.10
C SER A 26 4.98 -16.37 2.75
N GLY A 27 5.75 -17.45 2.80
CA GLY A 27 5.20 -18.78 2.56
C GLY A 27 6.04 -19.86 3.23
N PRO A 28 5.74 -21.15 2.97
CA PRO A 28 6.42 -22.28 3.63
C PRO A 28 7.95 -22.28 3.45
N SER A 29 8.43 -21.62 2.40
CA SER A 29 9.84 -21.55 2.02
C SER A 29 10.53 -20.25 2.47
N GLY A 30 9.85 -19.39 3.24
CA GLY A 30 10.34 -18.08 3.69
C GLY A 30 9.76 -16.90 2.90
N LEU A 31 10.40 -15.73 3.03
CA LEU A 31 10.01 -14.49 2.34
C LEU A 31 10.50 -14.48 0.89
N ILE A 32 9.62 -14.16 -0.04
CA ILE A 32 9.92 -14.04 -1.48
C ILE A 32 9.46 -12.66 -1.93
N GLN A 33 10.30 -11.95 -2.70
CA GLN A 33 9.89 -10.69 -3.31
C GLN A 33 8.74 -10.93 -4.31
N SER A 34 7.67 -10.16 -4.19
CA SER A 34 6.49 -10.22 -5.08
C SER A 34 6.24 -8.87 -5.75
N GLU A 35 5.41 -8.89 -6.79
CA GLU A 35 4.96 -7.67 -7.45
C GLU A 35 4.08 -6.86 -6.49
N ALA A 36 4.29 -5.55 -6.45
CA ALA A 36 3.44 -4.65 -5.68
C ALA A 36 2.08 -4.45 -6.39
N PRO A 37 1.04 -3.98 -5.68
CA PRO A 37 -0.23 -3.66 -6.30
C PRO A 37 -0.08 -2.64 -7.43
N SER A 38 -0.91 -2.78 -8.45
CA SER A 38 -0.98 -1.82 -9.54
C SER A 38 -1.56 -0.49 -9.07
N GLY A 39 -0.92 0.63 -9.44
CA GLY A 39 -1.38 1.97 -9.11
C GLY A 39 -0.21 2.97 -9.06
N ASP A 40 -0.51 4.27 -8.99
CA ASP A 40 0.53 5.27 -8.71
C ASP A 40 0.83 5.32 -7.21
N LEU A 41 1.73 4.44 -6.79
CA LEU A 41 2.20 4.28 -5.41
C LEU A 41 3.59 4.87 -5.19
N THR A 42 4.06 5.68 -6.14
CA THR A 42 5.37 6.33 -6.10
C THR A 42 5.45 7.36 -4.98
N LEU A 43 6.65 7.84 -4.65
CA LEU A 43 6.89 8.89 -3.66
C LEU A 43 6.48 8.47 -2.23
N GLY A 44 6.42 7.16 -1.97
CA GLY A 44 6.10 6.62 -0.66
C GLY A 44 7.19 6.96 0.36
N SER A 45 6.83 7.77 1.36
CA SER A 45 7.71 8.13 2.48
C SER A 45 7.47 7.26 3.73
N GLY A 46 6.36 6.54 3.74
CA GLY A 46 5.97 5.64 4.81
C GLY A 46 4.55 5.13 4.58
N GLY A 47 4.20 4.04 5.25
CA GLY A 47 2.84 3.50 5.15
C GLY A 47 2.50 2.58 6.31
N VAL A 48 1.21 2.37 6.51
CA VAL A 48 0.62 1.59 7.59
C VAL A 48 -0.53 0.76 7.04
N THR A 49 -0.72 -0.41 7.63
CA THR A 49 -1.85 -1.30 7.38
C THR A 49 -2.86 -1.21 8.51
N ALA A 50 -4.14 -1.12 8.18
CA ALA A 50 -5.25 -1.14 9.13
C ALA A 50 -6.55 -1.47 8.39
N ASP A 51 -7.43 -2.26 9.00
CA ASP A 51 -8.81 -2.46 8.55
C ASP A 51 -9.62 -1.17 8.85
N TYR A 52 -9.77 -0.29 7.86
CA TYR A 52 -10.35 1.04 8.06
C TYR A 52 -11.88 1.04 7.93
N ASP A 53 -12.45 0.13 7.14
CA ASP A 53 -13.89 0.05 6.91
C ASP A 53 -14.60 -1.09 7.67
N GLY A 54 -13.83 -1.95 8.33
CA GLY A 54 -14.33 -2.99 9.24
C GLY A 54 -14.80 -4.25 8.53
N ASP A 55 -14.35 -4.50 7.29
CA ASP A 55 -14.71 -5.69 6.52
C ASP A 55 -13.86 -6.93 6.87
N GLY A 56 -12.76 -6.71 7.60
CA GLY A 56 -11.86 -7.75 8.09
C GLY A 56 -10.60 -7.94 7.24
N ASP A 57 -10.47 -7.20 6.14
CA ASP A 57 -9.29 -7.20 5.29
C ASP A 57 -8.40 -5.98 5.63
N LEU A 58 -7.08 -6.17 5.65
CA LEU A 58 -6.17 -5.08 6.00
C LEU A 58 -5.99 -4.13 4.80
N ASP A 59 -6.41 -2.89 4.97
CA ASP A 59 -6.20 -1.81 4.01
C ASP A 59 -4.83 -1.15 4.17
N VAL A 60 -4.43 -0.37 3.16
CA VAL A 60 -3.11 0.28 3.12
C VAL A 60 -3.25 1.79 3.01
N TYR A 61 -2.66 2.50 3.97
CA TYR A 61 -2.44 3.93 3.88
C TYR A 61 -0.98 4.24 3.53
N LEU A 62 -0.78 5.00 2.46
CA LEU A 62 0.52 5.40 1.95
C LEU A 62 0.70 6.91 2.09
N ALA A 63 1.63 7.31 2.95
CA ALA A 63 2.07 8.70 3.05
C ALA A 63 3.03 9.02 1.91
N ARG A 64 2.66 9.99 1.08
CA ARG A 64 3.46 10.44 -0.07
C ARG A 64 4.13 11.77 0.24
N TRP A 65 5.35 11.94 -0.25
CA TRP A 65 6.09 13.18 -0.08
C TRP A 65 6.65 13.69 -1.40
N VAL A 66 6.35 14.95 -1.69
CA VAL A 66 6.88 15.67 -2.84
C VAL A 66 7.64 16.85 -2.27
N GLY A 67 8.95 16.91 -2.57
CA GLY A 67 9.86 17.86 -1.95
C GLY A 67 9.43 19.33 -2.07
N TRP A 68 10.10 20.23 -1.36
CA TRP A 68 9.75 21.66 -1.37
C TRP A 68 10.66 22.51 -2.27
N PRO A 69 10.12 23.41 -3.12
CA PRO A 69 8.69 23.54 -3.44
C PRO A 69 8.22 22.36 -4.28
N GLY A 70 7.03 21.83 -3.96
CA GLY A 70 6.41 20.75 -4.71
C GLY A 70 5.89 21.27 -6.05
N PRO A 71 5.61 20.39 -7.02
CA PRO A 71 4.95 20.82 -8.25
C PRO A 71 3.54 21.33 -7.96
N GLU A 72 3.07 22.23 -8.81
CA GLU A 72 1.79 22.93 -8.64
C GLU A 72 0.57 22.11 -9.07
N GLU A 73 0.77 20.87 -9.55
CA GLU A 73 -0.33 19.98 -9.95
C GLU A 73 -1.18 19.56 -8.74
N PRO A 74 -2.51 19.82 -8.76
CA PRO A 74 -3.41 19.37 -7.70
C PRO A 74 -3.35 17.86 -7.52
N GLY A 75 -3.19 17.41 -6.27
CA GLY A 75 -3.12 15.99 -5.93
C GLY A 75 -1.76 15.34 -6.16
N TYR A 76 -0.78 16.06 -6.73
CA TYR A 76 0.59 15.55 -6.84
C TYR A 76 1.19 15.40 -5.45
N GLY A 77 1.58 14.17 -5.09
CA GLY A 77 2.06 13.83 -3.76
C GLY A 77 0.99 13.75 -2.67
N ALA A 78 -0.30 13.76 -3.02
CA ALA A 78 -1.34 13.46 -2.04
C ALA A 78 -1.19 12.03 -1.51
N ASN A 79 -1.42 11.83 -0.21
CA ASN A 79 -1.42 10.50 0.40
C ASN A 79 -2.44 9.59 -0.30
N ARG A 80 -2.25 8.28 -0.23
CA ARG A 80 -3.16 7.31 -0.80
C ARG A 80 -3.77 6.42 0.27
N LEU A 81 -5.06 6.14 0.14
CA LEU A 81 -5.74 5.08 0.88
C LEU A 81 -6.19 4.02 -0.13
N LEU A 82 -5.69 2.81 0.04
CA LEU A 82 -6.00 1.66 -0.79
C LEU A 82 -6.83 0.69 0.03
N ARG A 83 -8.09 0.50 -0.35
CA ARG A 83 -8.95 -0.52 0.26
C ARG A 83 -8.59 -1.89 -0.30
N ASN A 84 -8.44 -2.90 0.55
CA ASN A 84 -8.30 -4.28 0.12
C ASN A 84 -9.66 -4.82 -0.32
N ASP A 85 -9.75 -5.44 -1.50
CA ASP A 85 -11.01 -5.98 -2.01
C ASP A 85 -11.22 -7.47 -1.62
N GLY A 86 -10.35 -8.01 -0.75
CA GLY A 86 -10.45 -9.35 -0.17
C GLY A 86 -9.96 -10.49 -1.09
N ASP A 87 -9.39 -10.15 -2.24
CA ASP A 87 -8.84 -11.09 -3.22
C ASP A 87 -7.36 -10.80 -3.56
N GLY A 88 -6.69 -10.03 -2.70
CA GLY A 88 -5.33 -9.54 -2.90
C GLY A 88 -5.22 -8.39 -3.90
N THR A 89 -6.34 -7.86 -4.40
CA THR A 89 -6.38 -6.63 -5.18
C THR A 89 -6.79 -5.43 -4.32
N PHE A 90 -6.44 -4.24 -4.79
CA PHE A 90 -6.60 -3.00 -4.03
C PHE A 90 -7.25 -1.91 -4.87
N THR A 91 -8.23 -1.23 -4.29
CA THR A 91 -8.90 -0.07 -4.88
C THR A 91 -8.43 1.22 -4.22
N ASP A 92 -7.95 2.19 -5.01
CA ASP A 92 -7.64 3.53 -4.52
C ASP A 92 -8.94 4.30 -4.21
N VAL A 93 -9.16 4.57 -2.92
CA VAL A 93 -10.33 5.26 -2.39
C VAL A 93 -10.00 6.64 -1.83
N THR A 94 -8.84 7.20 -2.19
CA THR A 94 -8.32 8.48 -1.64
C THR A 94 -9.32 9.63 -1.73
N GLU A 95 -10.11 9.71 -2.81
CA GLU A 95 -11.09 10.79 -3.01
C GLU A 95 -12.42 10.55 -2.28
N LEU A 96 -12.62 9.38 -1.67
CA LEU A 96 -13.85 8.98 -0.99
C LEU A 96 -13.75 9.03 0.55
N ALA A 97 -12.56 9.33 1.08
CA ALA A 97 -12.25 9.38 2.52
C ALA A 97 -12.38 10.78 3.13
#